data_AF-A0A2H9Q3I9-F1
#
_entry.id   AF-A0A2H9Q3I9-F1
#
_cell.length_a   1.000
_cell.length_b   1.000
_cell.length_c   1.000
_cell.angle_alpha   90.00
_cell.angle_beta   90.00
_cell.angle_gamma   90.00
#
_symmetry.space_group_name_H-M   'P 1'
#
loop_
_entity.id
_entity.type
_entity.pdbx_description
1 polymer ?
#
loop_
_entity_poly.entity_id
_entity_poly.type
_entity_poly.pdbx_seq_one_letter_code
_entity_poly.pdbx_strand_id
1 'polypeptide(L)'
;MLSYFHIILIVILVSLIFLFVRLKYIKHKLVWVILLVFVLLVYLGFILSIAGQNINLKTPEGAKLAINLYVGWMGNSFTNLKVLSGQAIKLDWRSLNKTDSNQTNDPLNLESNRDKYRKRITK
;
A
#
# COMPACT_ATOMS: atom_id res chain seq x y z
N MET A 1 8.87 -14.38 -12.99
CA MET A 1 8.43 -15.58 -12.26
C MET A 1 9.09 -15.57 -10.90
N LEU A 2 8.33 -15.70 -9.80
CA LEU A 2 8.93 -15.85 -8.47
C LEU A 2 9.69 -17.19 -8.44
N SER A 3 11.02 -17.12 -8.48
CA SER A 3 11.86 -18.30 -8.29
C SER A 3 11.73 -18.78 -6.84
N TYR A 4 11.84 -20.10 -6.62
CA TYR A 4 11.86 -20.71 -5.28
C TYR A 4 12.86 -20.03 -4.34
N PHE A 5 13.95 -19.50 -4.89
CA PHE A 5 14.94 -18.71 -4.17
C PHE A 5 14.32 -17.49 -3.45
N HIS A 6 13.40 -16.76 -4.10
CA HIS A 6 12.77 -15.56 -3.51
C HIS A 6 11.81 -15.94 -2.39
N ILE A 7 11.09 -17.06 -2.54
CA ILE A 7 10.16 -17.57 -1.53
C ILE A 7 10.92 -18.01 -0.28
N ILE A 8 12.01 -18.76 -0.45
CA ILE A 8 12.88 -19.20 0.65
C ILE A 8 13.46 -18.00 1.41
N LEU A 9 13.91 -16.97 0.69
CA LEU A 9 14.46 -15.75 1.28
C LEU A 9 13.40 -15.05 2.16
N ILE A 10 12.16 -14.94 1.67
CA ILE A 10 11.05 -14.35 2.45
C ILE A 10 10.76 -15.17 3.71
N VAL A 11 10.72 -16.50 3.63
CA VAL A 11 10.43 -17.38 4.78
C VAL A 11 11.51 -17.29 5.87
N ILE A 12 12.78 -17.28 5.46
CA ILE A 12 13.93 -17.09 6.37
C ILE A 12 13.82 -15.74 7.07
N LEU A 13 13.47 -14.69 6.32
CA LEU A 13 13.38 -13.34 6.85
C LEU A 13 12.23 -13.18 7.85
N VAL A 14 11.06 -13.78 7.57
CA VAL A 14 9.92 -13.81 8.51
C VAL A 14 10.28 -14.58 9.79
N SER A 15 11.00 -15.69 9.66
CA SER A 15 11.50 -16.45 10.82
C SER A 15 12.47 -15.62 11.67
N LEU A 16 13.36 -14.86 11.03
CA LEU A 16 14.25 -13.91 11.71
C LEU A 16 13.46 -12.84 12.47
N ILE A 17 12.43 -12.22 11.86
CA ILE A 17 11.55 -11.25 12.56
C ILE A 17 10.99 -11.87 13.83
N PHE A 18 10.40 -13.06 13.70
CA PHE A 18 9.75 -13.73 14.82
C PHE A 18 10.73 -14.04 15.95
N LEU A 19 11.96 -14.45 15.61
CA LEU A 19 13.03 -14.68 16.56
C LEU A 19 13.46 -13.39 17.27
N PHE A 20 13.63 -12.29 16.53
CA PHE A 20 13.99 -10.98 17.09
C PHE A 20 12.89 -10.40 17.99
N VAL A 21 11.62 -10.59 17.66
CA VAL A 21 10.48 -10.19 18.50
C VAL A 21 10.46 -10.98 19.81
N ARG A 22 10.81 -12.27 19.78
CA ARG A 22 10.82 -13.17 20.96
C ARG A 22 12.00 -12.90 21.91
N LEU A 23 13.05 -12.21 21.47
CA LEU A 23 14.21 -11.88 22.32
C LEU A 23 13.80 -10.88 23.42
N LYS A 24 13.71 -11.38 24.66
CA LYS A 24 13.19 -10.66 25.82
C LYS A 24 14.02 -9.43 26.23
N TYR A 25 15.31 -9.39 25.90
CA TYR A 25 16.30 -8.46 26.49
C TYR A 25 16.82 -7.33 25.59
N ILE A 26 16.33 -7.17 24.36
CA ILE A 26 16.82 -6.10 23.49
C ILE A 26 16.08 -4.79 23.83
N LYS A 27 16.82 -3.73 24.19
CA LYS A 27 16.25 -2.41 24.55
C LYS A 27 15.49 -1.73 23.39
N HIS A 28 15.85 -2.04 22.14
CA HIS A 28 15.31 -1.42 20.92
C HIS A 28 14.58 -2.42 20.02
N LYS A 29 13.69 -3.27 20.58
CA LYS A 29 12.98 -4.32 19.82
C LYS A 29 12.29 -3.79 18.57
N LEU A 30 11.63 -2.63 18.70
CA LEU A 30 10.93 -1.98 17.59
C LEU A 30 11.88 -1.57 16.46
N VAL A 31 13.07 -1.06 16.78
CA VAL A 31 14.06 -0.62 15.78
C VAL A 31 14.52 -1.79 14.93
N TRP A 32 14.78 -2.96 15.55
CA TRP A 32 15.19 -4.16 14.80
C TRP A 32 14.08 -4.69 13.89
N VAL A 33 12.84 -4.65 14.34
CA VAL A 33 11.69 -5.04 13.51
C VAL A 33 11.52 -4.08 12.34
N ILE A 34 11.55 -2.76 12.60
CA ILE A 34 11.47 -1.73 11.55
C ILE A 34 12.62 -1.88 10.56
N LEU A 35 13.85 -2.08 11.04
CA LEU A 35 15.03 -2.26 10.20
C LEU A 35 14.88 -3.47 9.29
N LEU A 36 14.36 -4.58 9.82
CA LEU A 36 14.16 -5.78 9.03
C LEU A 36 13.06 -5.59 7.97
N VAL A 37 11.92 -4.99 8.34
CA VAL A 37 10.87 -4.61 7.38
C VAL A 37 11.41 -3.66 6.32
N PHE A 38 12.27 -2.72 6.71
CA PHE A 38 12.93 -1.79 5.78
C PHE A 38 13.83 -2.51 4.79
N VAL A 39 14.65 -3.47 5.24
CA VAL A 39 15.49 -4.31 4.36
C VAL A 39 14.62 -5.09 3.37
N LEU A 40 13.50 -5.65 3.81
CA LEU A 40 12.56 -6.35 2.94
C LEU A 40 11.99 -5.41 1.86
N LEU A 41 11.58 -4.21 2.26
CA LEU A 41 11.01 -3.20 1.37
C LEU A 41 12.02 -2.75 0.32
N VAL A 42 13.28 -2.54 0.71
CA VAL A 42 14.39 -2.23 -0.21
C VAL A 42 14.59 -3.37 -1.23
N TYR A 43 14.62 -4.63 -0.77
CA TYR A 43 14.80 -5.78 -1.65
C TYR A 43 13.64 -5.95 -2.64
N LEU A 44 12.39 -5.88 -2.17
CA LEU A 44 11.21 -5.94 -3.03
C LEU A 44 11.19 -4.77 -4.02
N GLY A 45 11.50 -3.56 -3.56
CA GLY A 45 11.59 -2.38 -4.40
C GLY A 45 12.60 -2.56 -5.53
N PHE A 46 13.76 -3.13 -5.22
CA PHE A 46 14.76 -3.44 -6.24
C PHE A 46 14.24 -4.43 -7.29
N ILE A 47 13.65 -5.56 -6.86
CA ILE A 47 13.08 -6.54 -7.80
C ILE A 47 11.99 -5.92 -8.67
N LEU A 48 11.08 -5.14 -8.07
CA LEU A 48 10.01 -4.47 -8.80
C LEU A 48 10.53 -3.43 -9.79
N SER A 49 11.61 -2.73 -9.46
CA SER A 49 12.19 -1.69 -10.32
C SER A 49 12.78 -2.24 -11.61
N ILE A 50 13.27 -3.47 -11.60
CA ILE A 50 13.85 -4.14 -12.78
C ILE A 50 12.91 -5.17 -13.40
N ALA A 51 11.71 -5.36 -12.83
CA ALA A 51 10.74 -6.32 -13.31
C ALA A 51 10.32 -5.99 -14.74
N GLY A 52 10.31 -7.00 -15.60
CA GLY A 52 9.97 -6.84 -17.02
C GLY A 52 11.11 -6.33 -17.91
N GLN A 53 12.29 -6.04 -17.35
CA GLN A 53 13.49 -5.70 -18.13
C GLN A 53 14.47 -6.87 -18.19
N ASN A 54 15.03 -7.14 -19.39
CA ASN A 54 16.09 -8.13 -19.58
C ASN A 54 17.46 -7.53 -19.21
N ILE A 55 17.72 -7.39 -17.92
CA ILE A 55 18.96 -6.78 -17.43
C ILE A 55 19.96 -7.88 -17.08
N ASN A 56 21.14 -7.81 -17.69
CA ASN A 56 22.26 -8.65 -17.30
C ASN A 56 23.10 -7.97 -16.22
N LEU A 57 22.86 -8.31 -14.96
CA LEU A 57 23.58 -7.74 -13.81
C LEU A 57 25.08 -8.11 -13.77
N LYS A 58 25.54 -9.05 -14.61
CA LYS A 58 26.96 -9.44 -14.69
C LYS A 58 27.79 -8.47 -15.53
N THR A 59 27.16 -7.55 -16.27
CA THR A 59 27.87 -6.54 -17.06
C THR A 59 27.84 -5.18 -16.34
N PRO A 60 28.89 -4.35 -16.48
CA PRO A 60 28.91 -3.01 -15.90
C PRO A 60 27.73 -2.14 -16.39
N GLU A 61 27.36 -2.28 -17.67
CA GLU A 61 26.25 -1.57 -18.29
C GLU A 61 24.90 -1.99 -17.70
N GLY A 62 24.67 -3.30 -17.52
CA GLY A 62 23.45 -3.81 -16.91
C GLY A 62 23.34 -3.43 -15.44
N ALA A 63 24.44 -3.44 -14.69
CA ALA A 63 24.47 -2.94 -13.31
C ALA A 63 24.12 -1.45 -13.23
N LYS A 64 24.71 -0.62 -14.11
CA LYS A 64 24.39 0.81 -14.20
C LYS A 64 22.92 1.05 -14.52
N LEU A 65 22.36 0.30 -15.47
CA LEU A 65 20.95 0.38 -15.84
C LEU A 65 20.04 0.02 -14.64
N ALA A 66 20.33 -1.07 -13.94
CA ALA A 66 19.57 -1.49 -12.77
C ALA A 66 19.57 -0.44 -11.65
N ILE A 67 20.72 0.20 -11.39
CA ILE A 67 20.82 1.28 -10.40
C ILE A 67 19.94 2.47 -10.80
N ASN A 68 20.01 2.90 -12.07
CA ASN A 68 19.19 4.00 -12.57
C ASN A 68 17.69 3.71 -12.45
N LEU A 69 17.27 2.49 -12.79
CA LEU A 69 15.88 2.06 -12.66
C LEU A 69 15.44 2.04 -11.20
N TYR A 70 16.26 1.53 -10.30
CA TYR A 70 15.95 1.51 -8.88
C TYR A 70 15.83 2.93 -8.29
N VAL A 71 16.76 3.82 -8.62
CA VAL A 71 16.69 5.24 -8.18
C VAL A 71 15.45 5.94 -8.75
N GLY A 72 15.12 5.72 -10.03
CA GLY A 72 13.91 6.25 -10.63
C GLY A 72 12.63 5.72 -9.95
N TRP A 73 12.59 4.42 -9.68
CA TRP A 73 11.47 3.79 -8.95
C TRP A 73 11.32 4.35 -7.53
N MET A 74 12.43 4.54 -6.80
CA MET A 74 12.41 5.16 -5.48
C MET A 74 11.89 6.60 -5.53
N GLY A 75 12.36 7.40 -6.48
CA GLY A 75 11.91 8.80 -6.64
C GLY A 75 10.41 8.90 -6.93
N ASN A 76 9.90 8.03 -7.81
CA ASN A 76 8.46 7.94 -8.09
C ASN A 76 7.67 7.47 -6.87
N SER A 77 8.17 6.47 -6.15
CA SER A 77 7.54 5.96 -4.92
C SER A 77 7.43 7.04 -3.84
N PHE A 78 8.49 7.85 -3.66
CA PHE A 78 8.47 8.97 -2.72
C PHE A 78 7.48 10.05 -3.13
N THR A 79 7.39 10.36 -4.44
CA THR A 79 6.42 11.31 -4.97
C THR A 79 4.99 10.83 -4.74
N ASN A 80 4.71 9.54 -5.00
CA ASN A 80 3.40 8.94 -4.76
C ASN A 80 3.05 8.97 -3.27
N LEU A 81 4.00 8.64 -2.38
CA LEU A 81 3.79 8.69 -0.94
C LEU A 81 3.50 10.12 -0.46
N LYS A 82 4.18 11.13 -1.02
CA LYS A 82 3.91 12.55 -0.73
C LYS A 82 2.50 12.95 -1.17
N VAL A 83 2.06 12.52 -2.36
CA VAL A 83 0.71 12.81 -2.86
C VAL A 83 -0.34 12.14 -1.97
N LEU A 84 -0.19 10.85 -1.67
CA LEU A 84 -1.10 10.08 -0.81
C LEU A 84 -1.20 10.69 0.59
N SER A 85 -0.06 10.98 1.23
CA SER A 85 -0.05 11.60 2.56
C SER A 85 -0.63 13.01 2.55
N GLY A 86 -0.32 13.80 1.51
CA GLY A 86 -0.90 15.13 1.33
C GLY A 86 -2.43 15.10 1.13
N GLN A 87 -2.95 14.11 0.41
CA GLN A 87 -4.39 13.90 0.27
C GLN A 87 -5.03 13.44 1.59
N ALA A 88 -4.39 12.52 2.31
CA ALA A 88 -4.88 12.03 3.60
C ALA A 88 -4.96 13.16 4.66
N ILE A 89 -3.99 14.07 4.69
CA ILE A 89 -4.02 15.23 5.60
C ILE A 89 -5.16 16.20 5.24
N LYS A 90 -5.45 16.38 3.95
CA LYS A 90 -6.54 17.26 3.48
C LYS A 90 -7.93 16.68 3.70
N LEU A 91 -8.02 15.39 4.04
CA LEU A 91 -9.28 14.72 4.25
C LEU A 91 -9.93 15.25 5.54
N ASP A 92 -11.19 15.71 5.47
CA ASP A 92 -11.93 16.07 6.68
C ASP A 92 -12.37 14.79 7.39
N TRP A 93 -11.49 14.30 8.26
CA TRP A 93 -11.71 13.12 9.08
C TRP A 93 -12.95 13.22 9.98
N ARG A 94 -13.44 14.44 10.27
CA ARG A 94 -14.65 14.66 11.06
C ARG A 94 -15.93 14.52 10.23
N SER A 95 -15.86 14.81 8.93
CA SER A 95 -17.00 14.64 8.01
C SER A 95 -17.40 13.17 7.82
N LEU A 96 -16.44 12.23 7.95
CA LEU A 96 -16.69 10.79 7.83
C LEU A 96 -17.59 10.21 8.94
N ASN A 97 -17.72 10.90 10.08
CA ASN A 97 -18.60 10.52 11.18
C ASN A 97 -20.01 11.11 11.08
N LYS A 98 -20.26 11.97 10.08
CA LYS A 98 -21.61 12.40 9.77
C LYS A 98 -22.21 11.34 8.84
N THR A 99 -22.80 10.31 9.45
CA THR A 99 -23.90 9.61 8.76
C THR A 99 -24.88 10.69 8.35
N ASP A 100 -25.16 10.82 7.05
CA ASP A 100 -26.12 11.79 6.55
C ASP A 100 -27.44 11.62 7.32
N SER A 101 -27.71 12.53 8.26
CA SER A 101 -28.97 12.55 9.00
C SER A 101 -30.15 12.88 8.09
N ASN A 102 -29.89 13.33 6.85
CA ASN A 102 -30.90 13.49 5.82
C ASN A 102 -31.26 12.18 5.10
N GLN A 103 -30.57 11.09 5.41
CA GLN A 103 -31.01 9.73 5.13
C GLN A 103 -31.67 9.11 6.37
N THR A 104 -32.26 9.95 7.23
CA THR A 104 -33.35 9.46 8.09
C THR A 104 -34.50 9.14 7.16
N ASN A 105 -35.04 7.92 7.29
CA ASN A 105 -36.25 7.46 6.64
C ASN A 105 -37.44 8.33 7.08
N ASP A 106 -37.51 9.56 6.56
CA ASP A 106 -38.61 10.46 6.80
C ASP A 106 -39.79 9.95 5.96
N PRO A 107 -40.88 9.46 6.58
CA PRO A 107 -41.97 8.80 5.87
C PRO A 107 -42.58 9.66 4.75
N LEU A 108 -42.51 10.99 4.89
CA LEU A 108 -42.93 11.96 3.87
C LEU A 108 -42.16 11.84 2.55
N ASN A 109 -40.86 11.53 2.61
CA ASN A 109 -40.01 11.46 1.41
C ASN A 109 -40.20 10.13 0.66
N LEU A 110 -40.54 9.05 1.39
CA LEU A 110 -40.92 7.77 0.81
C LEU A 110 -42.28 7.83 0.13
N GLU A 111 -43.25 8.54 0.72
CA GLU A 111 -44.60 8.72 0.16
C GLU A 111 -44.59 9.57 -1.10
N SER A 112 -43.87 10.70 -1.08
CA SER A 112 -43.64 11.56 -2.26
C SER A 112 -43.01 10.79 -3.43
N ASN A 113 -41.98 9.98 -3.16
CA ASN A 113 -41.39 9.12 -4.19
C ASN A 113 -42.36 8.04 -4.66
N ARG A 114 -43.11 7.39 -3.76
CA ARG A 114 -44.11 6.38 -4.12
C ARG A 114 -45.16 6.94 -5.08
N ASP A 115 -45.67 8.13 -4.79
CA ASP A 115 -46.67 8.80 -5.63
C ASP A 115 -46.12 9.20 -7.00
N LYS A 116 -44.85 9.62 -7.04
CA LYS A 116 -44.14 9.92 -8.30
C LYS A 116 -43.96 8.69 -9.17
N TYR A 117 -43.73 7.51 -8.59
CA TYR A 117 -43.66 6.26 -9.33
C TYR A 117 -45.06 5.79 -9.75
N ARG A 118 -46.05 5.88 -8.87
CA ARG A 118 -47.45 5.51 -9.18
C ARG A 118 -47.99 6.28 -10.37
N LYS A 119 -47.78 7.60 -10.43
CA LYS A 119 -48.20 8.44 -11.57
C LYS A 119 -47.50 8.10 -12.90
N ARG A 120 -46.33 7.47 -12.87
CA ARG A 120 -45.60 7.04 -14.09
C ARG A 120 -46.09 5.73 -14.66
N ILE A 121 -46.69 4.87 -13.83
CA ILE A 121 -47.18 3.55 -14.26
C ILE A 121 -48.62 3.66 -14.80
N THR A 122 -49.36 4.69 -14.40
CA THR A 122 -50.76 4.93 -14.82
C THR A 122 -50.89 5.85 -16.03
N LYS A 123 -49.82 6.07 -16.79
CA LYS A 123 -49.81 6.87 -18.03
C LYS A 123 -49.32 6.01 -19.18
#